data_AF-A0A9D2FPU7-F1
#
_entry.id   AF-A0A9D2FPU7-F1
#
_cell.length_a   1.000
_cell.length_b   1.000
_cell.length_c   1.000
_cell.angle_alpha   90.00
_cell.angle_beta   90.00
_cell.angle_gamma   90.00
#
_symmetry.space_group_name_H-M   'P 1'
#
loop_
_entity.id
_entity.type
_entity.pdbx_description
1 polymer ?
#
loop_
_entity_poly.entity_id
_entity_poly.type
_entity_poly.pdbx_seq_one_letter_code
_entity_poly.pdbx_strand_id
1 'polypeptide(L)' 'MEIFVENPEILKKAFETADYLPKMYNEKTGHKLGMFCLDEAVAEFCSLRGVEESLDM' A
#
# COMPACT_ATOMS: atom_id res chain seq x y z
N MET A 1 7.97 6.74 -9.73
CA MET A 1 7.15 7.96 -9.46
C MET A 1 5.93 7.50 -8.67
N GLU A 2 5.62 8.12 -7.54
CA GLU A 2 4.46 7.72 -6.71
C GLU A 2 3.18 8.34 -7.32
N ILE A 3 2.21 7.49 -7.68
CA ILE A 3 0.94 7.94 -8.26
C ILE A 3 -0.14 7.77 -7.20
N PHE A 4 -0.77 8.87 -6.78
CA PHE A 4 -1.92 8.83 -5.88
C PHE A 4 -3.13 8.22 -6.60
N VAL A 5 -3.77 7.25 -5.95
CA VAL A 5 -4.85 6.45 -6.54
C VAL A 5 -6.18 6.83 -5.89
N GLU A 6 -7.01 7.55 -6.64
CA GLU A 6 -8.40 7.85 -6.26
C GLU A 6 -9.36 6.84 -6.91
N ASN A 7 -9.20 5.55 -6.60
CA ASN A 7 -10.05 4.48 -7.12
C ASN A 7 -10.89 3.83 -5.98
N PRO A 8 -12.23 3.94 -6.02
CA PRO A 8 -13.10 3.41 -4.97
C PRO A 8 -13.05 1.87 -4.85
N GLU A 9 -12.77 1.14 -5.94
CA GLU A 9 -12.68 -0.32 -5.91
C GLU A 9 -11.42 -0.78 -5.15
N ILE A 10 -10.31 -0.05 -5.30
CA ILE A 10 -9.07 -0.31 -4.57
C ILE A 10 -9.24 0.03 -3.09
N LEU A 11 -9.93 1.13 -2.79
CA LEU A 11 -10.25 1.52 -1.42
C LEU A 11 -11.10 0.46 -0.73
N LYS A 12 -12.14 -0.06 -1.42
CA LYS A 12 -12.99 -1.13 -0.91
C LYS A 12 -12.16 -2.38 -0.61
N LYS A 13 -11.31 -2.82 -1.54
CA LYS A 13 -10.45 -3.99 -1.37
C LYS A 13 -9.44 -3.81 -0.22
N ALA A 14 -8.92 -2.60 -0.04
CA ALA A 14 -8.03 -2.28 1.09
C ALA A 14 -8.76 -2.43 2.44
N PHE A 15 -10.01 -1.94 2.53
CA PHE A 15 -10.82 -2.11 3.74
C PHE A 15 -11.22 -3.56 4.01
N GLU A 16 -11.49 -4.35 2.97
CA GLU A 16 -11.77 -5.79 3.10
C GLU A 16 -10.53 -6.57 3.57
N THR A 17 -9.33 -6.19 3.10
CA THR A 17 -8.06 -6.86 3.45
C THR A 17 -7.58 -6.46 4.85
N ALA A 18 -7.79 -5.20 5.23
CA ALA A 18 -7.34 -4.63 6.48
C ALA A 18 -8.48 -3.94 7.23
N ASP A 19 -9.25 -4.73 7.98
CA ASP A 19 -10.44 -4.31 8.75
C ASP A 19 -10.18 -3.19 9.79
N TYR A 20 -8.92 -2.94 10.14
CA TYR A 20 -8.56 -1.85 11.04
C TYR A 20 -8.55 -0.46 10.36
N LEU A 21 -8.38 -0.41 9.03
CA LEU A 21 -8.39 0.85 8.26
C LEU A 21 -9.72 1.62 8.38
N PRO A 22 -10.91 1.02 8.16
CA PRO A 22 -12.16 1.76 8.27
C PRO A 22 -12.46 2.28 9.68
N LYS A 23 -11.78 1.76 10.73
CA LYS A 23 -11.90 2.27 12.10
C LYS A 23 -11.16 3.61 12.28
N MET A 24 -10.08 3.82 11.52
CA MET A 24 -9.23 5.01 11.61
C MET A 24 -9.54 6.06 10.54
N TYR A 25 -9.95 5.62 9.35
CA TYR A 25 -10.23 6.47 8.19
C TYR A 25 -11.71 6.44 7.87
N ASN A 26 -12.46 7.37 8.44
CA ASN A 26 -13.90 7.51 8.24
C ASN A 26 -14.36 8.94 8.56
N GLU A 27 -15.63 9.21 8.32
CA GLU A 27 -16.22 10.53 8.56
C GLU A 27 -16.26 10.91 10.05
N LYS A 28 -16.30 9.94 10.97
CA LYS A 28 -16.33 10.20 12.42
C LYS A 28 -14.98 10.66 12.95
N THR A 29 -13.87 10.15 12.40
CA THR A 29 -12.52 10.61 12.73
C THR A 29 -12.10 11.82 11.90
N GLY A 30 -12.80 12.10 10.79
CA GLY A 30 -12.47 13.16 9.85
C GLY A 30 -11.24 12.85 8.97
N HIS A 31 -10.68 11.66 9.09
CA HIS A 31 -9.49 11.25 8.35
C HIS A 31 -9.85 10.51 7.07
N LYS A 32 -9.16 10.86 5.98
CA LYS A 32 -9.25 10.16 4.69
C LYS A 32 -8.01 9.31 4.48
N LEU A 33 -8.20 8.10 3.95
CA LEU A 33 -7.09 7.24 3.57
C LEU A 33 -6.50 7.75 2.25
N GLY A 34 -5.24 8.16 2.29
CA GLY A 34 -4.44 8.39 1.08
C GLY A 34 -3.84 7.06 0.60
N MET A 35 -3.98 6.77 -0.68
CA MET A 35 -3.41 5.58 -1.31
C MET A 35 -2.55 5.99 -2.49
N PHE A 36 -1.43 5.32 -2.67
CA PHE A 36 -0.59 5.44 -3.85
C PHE A 36 -0.06 4.06 -4.24
N CYS A 37 0.26 3.91 -5.52
CA CYS A 37 0.91 2.71 -6.02
C CYS A 37 2.33 3.05 -6.51
N LEU A 38 3.21 2.07 -6.40
CA LEU A 38 4.53 2.09 -7.02
C LEU A 38 4.39 1.46 -8.40
N ASP A 39 4.64 2.25 -9.45
CA ASP A 39 4.53 1.82 -10.84
C ASP A 39 5.80 1.08 -11.29
N GLU A 40 6.95 1.75 -11.20
CA GLU A 40 8.29 1.15 -11.32
C GLU A 40 9.03 1.34 -9.99
N ALA A 41 9.41 0.24 -9.34
CA ALA A 41 10.20 0.25 -8.12
C ALA A 41 11.13 -0.96 -8.03
N VAL A 42 12.34 -0.74 -7.50
CA VAL A 42 13.32 -1.81 -7.24
C VAL A 42 13.35 -2.07 -5.74
N ALA A 43 13.23 -3.32 -5.34
CA ALA A 43 13.41 -3.76 -3.96
C ALA A 43 14.68 -4.61 -3.84
N GLU A 44 15.52 -4.31 -2.85
CA GLU A 44 16.68 -5.12 -2.50
C GLU A 44 16.47 -5.72 -1.10
N PHE A 45 16.57 -7.04 -1.01
CA PHE A 45 16.44 -7.77 0.25
C PHE A 45 17.83 -8.14 0.78
N CYS A 46 18.21 -7.53 1.90
CA CYS A 46 19.50 -7.80 2.55
C CYS A 46 19.31 -8.70 3.77
N SER A 47 20.00 -9.85 3.79
CA SER A 47 20.02 -10.78 4.92
C SER A 47 21.46 -11.10 5.35
N LEU A 48 21.65 -11.52 6.60
CA LEU A 48 22.96 -11.97 7.13
C LEU A 48 23.53 -13.22 6.44
N ARG A 49 22.74 -13.93 5.62
CA ARG A 49 23.14 -15.15 4.89
C ARG A 49 23.71 -14.87 3.49
N GLY A 50 23.85 -13.61 3.10
CA GLY A 50 24.12 -13.21 1.72
C GLY A 50 22.86 -12.63 1.08
N VAL A 51 23.06 -11.83 0.04
CA VAL A 51 21.98 -11.20 -0.75
C VAL A 51 21.34 -12.29 -1.59
N GLU A 52 20.07 -12.61 -1.31
CA GLU A 52 19.24 -13.43 -2.17
C GLU A 52 18.07 -12.59 -2.71
N GLU A 53 18.09 -12.47 -4.04
CA GLU A 53 16.99 -12.25 -4.98
C GLU A 53 16.43 -10.81 -5.15
N SER A 54 16.61 -10.32 -6.39
CA SER A 54 15.91 -9.18 -6.97
C SER A 54 14.56 -9.61 -7.54
N LEU A 55 13.49 -8.89 -7.19
CA LEU A 55 12.17 -9.06 -7.78
C LEU A 55 12.05 -8.12 -8.99
N ASP A 56 11.98 -8.68 -10.19
CA ASP A 56 11.56 -7.94 -11.39
C ASP A 56 10.03 -7.96 -11.42
N MET A 57 9.41 -6.77 -11.42
CA MET A 57 7.94 -6.61 -11.44
C MET A 57 7.40 -6.51 -12.86
#